data_AF-A0A2Z5G7V1-F1
#
_entry.id   AF-A0A2Z5G7V1-F1
#
_cell.length_a   1.000
_cell.length_b   1.000
_cell.length_c   1.000
_cell.angle_alpha   90.00
_cell.angle_beta   90.00
_cell.angle_gamma   90.00
#
_symmetry.space_group_name_H-M   'P 1'
#
loop_
_entity.id
_entity.type
_entity.pdbx_description
1 polymer ?
#
loop_
_entity_poly.entity_id
_entity_poly.type
_entity_poly.pdbx_seq_one_letter_code
_entity_poly.pdbx_strand_id
1 'polypeptide(L)'
;MGRWWDNPEVAKDLNLGNDQKQKMDDIFQQSRLKLIDLHASLQKEEAILDPLISADAPDEGKILAQIDKVAQARAELEKANARMLLSVRQVLTPDQWTKLKAARAERMAAGGPGHGGPEGPE
;
A
#
# COMPACT_ATOMS: atom_id res chain seq x y z
N MET A 1 0.13 -3.07 2.59
CA MET A 1 0.45 -4.51 2.75
C MET A 1 1.96 -4.64 2.85
N GLY A 2 2.49 -5.08 4.00
CA GLY A 2 3.93 -5.29 4.19
C GLY A 2 4.42 -6.66 3.72
N ARG A 3 5.60 -7.07 4.20
CA ARG A 3 6.22 -8.39 3.98
C ARG A 3 5.44 -9.52 4.66
N TRP A 4 4.24 -9.81 4.17
CA TRP A 4 3.32 -10.77 4.77
C TRP A 4 3.84 -12.22 4.80
N TRP A 5 4.83 -12.53 3.95
CA TRP A 5 5.48 -13.84 3.89
C TRP A 5 6.47 -14.07 5.05
N ASP A 6 6.80 -13.03 5.82
CA ASP A 6 7.55 -13.15 7.06
C ASP A 6 6.68 -13.72 8.20
N ASN A 7 5.35 -13.69 8.06
CA ASN A 7 4.46 -14.30 9.04
C ASN A 7 4.61 -15.84 8.95
N PRO A 8 5.07 -16.52 10.02
CA PRO A 8 5.35 -17.95 9.99
C PRO A 8 4.10 -18.80 9.77
N GLU A 9 2.93 -18.37 10.26
CA GLU A 9 1.65 -19.07 10.06
C GLU A 9 1.26 -19.02 8.58
N VAL A 10 1.27 -17.83 7.98
CA VAL A 10 0.95 -17.65 6.56
C VAL A 10 1.93 -18.39 5.66
N ALA A 11 3.22 -18.35 5.98
CA ALA A 11 4.24 -19.06 5.23
C ALA A 11 4.07 -20.58 5.31
N LYS A 12 3.68 -21.11 6.49
CA LYS A 12 3.42 -22.53 6.71
C LYS A 12 2.17 -23.00 5.96
N ASP A 13 1.06 -22.25 6.06
CA ASP A 13 -0.21 -22.61 5.42
C ASP A 13 -0.11 -22.66 3.89
N LEU A 14 0.72 -21.78 3.33
CA LEU A 14 1.03 -21.75 1.90
C LEU A 14 2.16 -22.70 1.50
N ASN A 15 2.80 -23.38 2.46
CA ASN A 15 3.98 -24.21 2.25
C ASN A 15 5.06 -23.48 1.42
N LEU A 16 5.38 -22.24 1.79
CA LEU A 16 6.36 -21.42 1.07
C LEU A 16 7.76 -22.01 1.24
N GLY A 17 8.38 -22.41 0.12
CA GLY A 17 9.78 -22.85 0.10
C GLY A 17 10.75 -21.71 0.39
N ASN A 18 11.95 -22.05 0.86
CA ASN A 18 13.00 -21.06 1.14
C ASN A 18 13.34 -20.21 -0.10
N ASP A 19 13.42 -20.83 -1.27
CA ASP A 19 13.68 -20.12 -2.54
C ASP A 19 12.57 -19.13 -2.90
N GLN A 20 11.31 -19.45 -2.60
CA GLN A 20 10.20 -18.52 -2.83
C GLN A 20 10.31 -17.32 -1.89
N LYS A 21 10.58 -17.55 -0.60
CA LYS A 21 10.78 -16.47 0.39
C LYS A 21 11.94 -15.57 -0.02
N GLN A 22 13.08 -16.14 -0.43
CA GLN A 22 14.23 -15.37 -0.88
C GLN A 22 13.90 -14.51 -2.11
N LYS A 23 13.20 -15.06 -3.11
CA LYS A 23 12.77 -14.27 -4.27
C LYS A 23 11.84 -13.11 -3.89
N MET A 24 10.91 -13.34 -2.97
CA MET A 24 10.01 -12.29 -2.49
C MET A 24 10.76 -11.20 -1.72
N ASP A 25 11.78 -11.59 -0.95
CA ASP A 25 12.70 -10.69 -0.27
C ASP A 25 13.48 -9.82 -1.24
N ASP A 26 14.08 -10.43 -2.27
CA ASP A 26 14.87 -9.73 -3.27
C ASP A 26 14.00 -8.71 -4.02
N ILE A 27 12.79 -9.08 -4.44
CA ILE A 27 11.84 -8.17 -5.09
C ILE A 27 11.51 -6.97 -4.19
N PHE A 28 11.28 -7.22 -2.90
CA PHE A 28 11.00 -6.16 -1.93
C PHE A 28 12.20 -5.23 -1.76
N GLN A 29 13.40 -5.79 -1.57
CA GLN A 29 14.62 -5.00 -1.39
C GLN A 29 14.96 -4.16 -2.62
N GLN A 30 14.84 -4.73 -3.83
CA GLN A 30 15.07 -4.01 -5.09
C GLN A 30 14.10 -2.85 -5.29
N SER A 31 12.86 -2.99 -4.79
CA SER A 31 11.83 -1.95 -4.91
C SER A 31 11.93 -0.88 -3.81
N ARG A 32 12.60 -1.19 -2.69
CA ARG A 32 12.54 -0.40 -1.46
C ARG A 32 13.03 1.03 -1.64
N LEU A 33 14.20 1.24 -2.26
CA LEU A 33 14.75 2.58 -2.47
C LEU A 33 13.81 3.44 -3.30
N LYS A 34 13.29 2.90 -4.42
CA LYS A 34 12.33 3.61 -5.28
C LYS A 34 11.05 3.99 -4.54
N LEU A 35 10.52 3.10 -3.68
CA LEU A 35 9.33 3.40 -2.89
C LEU A 35 9.59 4.51 -1.86
N ILE A 36 10.77 4.52 -1.24
CA ILE A 36 11.19 5.61 -0.34
C ILE A 36 11.23 6.94 -1.09
N ASP A 37 11.86 6.97 -2.26
CA ASP A 37 11.99 8.20 -3.06
C ASP A 37 10.63 8.72 -3.54
N LEU A 38 9.73 7.83 -3.97
CA LEU A 38 8.37 8.20 -4.39
C LEU A 38 7.52 8.69 -3.23
N HIS A 39 7.65 8.07 -2.05
CA HIS A 39 6.98 8.54 -0.85
C HIS A 39 7.49 9.92 -0.42
N ALA A 40 8.81 10.14 -0.43
CA ALA A 40 9.40 11.44 -0.15
C ALA A 40 8.94 12.51 -1.17
N SER A 41 8.79 12.12 -2.44
CA SER A 41 8.27 13.00 -3.48
C SER A 41 6.81 13.39 -3.21
N LEU A 42 5.96 12.43 -2.81
CA LEU A 42 4.59 12.72 -2.40
C LEU A 42 4.54 13.67 -1.20
N GLN A 43 5.30 13.38 -0.14
CA GLN A 43 5.37 14.23 1.06
C GLN A 43 5.85 15.65 0.73
N LYS A 44 6.78 15.79 -0.21
CA LYS A 44 7.26 17.09 -0.68
C LYS A 44 6.13 17.88 -1.35
N GLU A 45 5.40 17.28 -2.28
CA GLU A 45 4.32 17.98 -2.98
C GLU A 45 3.16 18.32 -2.04
N GLU A 46 2.86 17.48 -1.04
CA GLU A 46 1.89 17.76 0.03
C GLU A 46 2.36 18.94 0.90
N ALA A 47 3.63 18.95 1.33
CA ALA A 47 4.19 20.05 2.14
C ALA A 47 4.25 21.39 1.39
N ILE A 48 4.32 21.38 0.05
CA ILE A 48 4.23 22.59 -0.78
C ILE A 48 2.78 23.09 -0.89
N LEU A 49 1.80 22.18 -0.85
CA LEU A 49 0.38 22.54 -0.91
C LEU A 49 -0.10 23.29 0.34
N ASP A 50 0.34 22.86 1.52
CA ASP A 50 -0.08 23.41 2.81
C ASP A 50 0.01 24.95 2.92
N PRO A 51 1.14 25.61 2.61
CA PRO A 51 1.24 27.07 2.65
C PRO A 51 0.45 27.76 1.55
N LEU A 52 0.17 27.11 0.41
CA LEU A 52 -0.67 27.70 -0.65
C LEU A 52 -2.13 27.81 -0.20
N ILE A 53 -2.63 26.80 0.50
CA ILE A 53 -3.99 26.79 1.06
C ILE A 53 -4.10 27.79 2.23
N SER A 54 -3.04 27.91 3.03
CA SER A 54 -3.04 28.73 4.26
C SER A 54 -2.77 30.23 4.03
N ALA A 55 -2.61 30.67 2.78
CA ALA A 55 -2.27 32.05 2.46
C ALA A 55 -3.44 33.03 2.71
N ASP A 56 -3.15 34.26 3.13
CA ASP A 56 -4.16 35.30 3.37
C ASP A 56 -4.99 35.64 2.11
N ALA A 57 -4.37 35.51 0.94
CA ALA A 57 -5.02 35.63 -0.37
C ALA A 57 -4.67 34.40 -1.22
N PRO A 58 -5.46 33.31 -1.13
CA PRO A 58 -5.22 32.09 -1.88
C PRO A 58 -5.30 32.31 -3.40
N ASP A 59 -4.32 31.77 -4.13
CA ASP A 59 -4.30 31.74 -5.59
C ASP A 59 -4.83 30.37 -6.06
N GLU A 60 -6.09 30.36 -6.47
CA GLU A 60 -6.80 29.13 -6.88
C GLU A 60 -6.05 28.36 -7.98
N GLY A 61 -5.50 29.07 -8.97
CA GLY A 61 -4.76 28.45 -10.07
C GLY A 61 -3.51 27.71 -9.59
N LYS A 62 -2.76 28.30 -8.65
CA LYS A 62 -1.58 27.63 -8.04
C LYS A 62 -1.97 26.46 -7.16
N ILE A 63 -3.07 26.57 -6.41
CA ILE A 63 -3.57 25.50 -5.55
C ILE A 63 -3.97 24.29 -6.39
N LEU A 64 -4.79 24.49 -7.43
CA LEU A 64 -5.21 23.41 -8.32
C LEU A 64 -4.02 22.75 -9.01
N ALA A 65 -3.07 23.53 -9.53
CA ALA A 65 -1.86 22.99 -10.12
C ALA A 65 -0.99 22.19 -9.14
N GLN A 66 -0.98 22.57 -7.85
CA GLN A 66 -0.24 21.83 -6.83
C GLN A 66 -0.98 20.54 -6.41
N ILE A 67 -2.32 20.56 -6.36
CA ILE A 67 -3.15 19.37 -6.17
C ILE A 67 -2.88 18.34 -7.27
N ASP A 68 -2.77 18.77 -8.53
CA ASP A 68 -2.43 17.87 -9.65
C ASP A 68 -1.09 17.17 -9.45
N LYS A 69 -0.07 17.88 -8.94
CA LYS A 69 1.24 17.28 -8.62
C LYS A 69 1.14 16.26 -7.47
N VAL A 70 0.39 16.57 -6.42
CA VAL A 70 0.13 15.63 -5.32
C VAL A 70 -0.55 14.36 -5.86
N ALA A 71 -1.58 14.52 -6.68
CA ALA A 71 -2.30 13.41 -7.30
C ALA A 71 -1.36 12.56 -8.19
N GLN A 72 -0.51 13.21 -8.98
CA GLN A 72 0.48 12.53 -9.82
C GLN A 72 1.51 11.75 -8.99
N ALA A 73 2.08 12.38 -7.95
CA ALA A 73 3.05 11.72 -7.07
C ALA A 73 2.45 10.50 -6.35
N ARG A 74 1.20 10.64 -5.88
CA ARG A 74 0.45 9.52 -5.27
C ARG A 74 0.22 8.40 -6.28
N ALA A 75 -0.19 8.72 -7.50
CA ALA A 75 -0.38 7.73 -8.56
C ALA A 75 0.92 6.98 -8.90
N GLU A 76 2.06 7.66 -8.95
CA GLU A 76 3.35 7.01 -9.22
C GLU A 76 3.80 6.10 -8.08
N LEU A 77 3.60 6.52 -6.82
CA LEU A 77 3.84 5.68 -5.65
C LEU A 77 2.97 4.41 -5.69
N GLU A 78 1.67 4.56 -5.93
CA GLU A 78 0.74 3.42 -6.01
C GLU A 78 1.10 2.47 -7.15
N LYS A 79 1.45 2.99 -8.33
CA LYS A 79 1.92 2.16 -9.45
C LYS A 79 3.18 1.38 -9.10
N ALA A 80 4.15 2.01 -8.42
CA ALA A 80 5.38 1.34 -8.02
C ALA A 80 5.10 0.23 -7.00
N ASN A 81 4.25 0.50 -6.01
CA ASN A 81 3.83 -0.47 -5.01
C ASN A 81 3.07 -1.65 -5.65
N ALA A 82 2.11 -1.36 -6.55
CA ALA A 82 1.35 -2.37 -7.27
C ALA A 82 2.26 -3.27 -8.13
N ARG A 83 3.25 -2.69 -8.84
CA ARG A 83 4.24 -3.46 -9.61
C ARG A 83 5.04 -4.41 -8.72
N MET A 84 5.57 -3.93 -7.59
CA MET A 84 6.27 -4.78 -6.63
C MET A 84 5.38 -5.92 -6.12
N LEU A 85 4.15 -5.63 -5.71
CA LEU A 85 3.22 -6.64 -5.20
C LEU A 85 2.81 -7.66 -6.27
N LEU A 86 2.68 -7.23 -7.54
CA LEU A 86 2.45 -8.16 -8.65
C LEU A 86 3.64 -9.10 -8.84
N SER A 87 4.87 -8.58 -8.80
CA SER A 87 6.07 -9.41 -8.89
C SER A 87 6.16 -10.41 -7.73
N VAL A 88 5.84 -9.99 -6.50
CA VAL A 88 5.75 -10.90 -5.34
C VAL A 88 4.70 -11.99 -5.57
N ARG A 89 3.51 -11.63 -6.08
CA ARG A 89 2.46 -12.61 -6.40
C ARG A 89 2.92 -13.62 -7.45
N GLN A 90 3.69 -13.21 -8.45
CA GLN A 90 4.18 -14.08 -9.53
C GLN A 90 5.15 -15.17 -9.03
N VAL A 91 5.69 -15.05 -7.82
CA VAL A 91 6.50 -16.11 -7.18
C VAL A 91 5.64 -17.28 -6.68
N LEU A 92 4.36 -17.03 -6.41
CA LEU A 92 3.43 -18.04 -5.92
C LEU A 92 2.91 -18.92 -7.06
N THR A 93 2.66 -20.18 -6.75
CA THR A 93 1.87 -21.06 -7.61
C THR A 93 0.39 -20.64 -7.62
N PRO A 94 -0.39 -21.04 -8.65
CA PRO A 94 -1.83 -20.78 -8.69
C PRO A 94 -2.58 -21.29 -7.44
N ASP A 95 -2.18 -22.45 -6.91
CA ASP A 95 -2.79 -23.04 -5.71
C ASP A 95 -2.46 -22.24 -4.45
N GLN A 96 -1.20 -21.85 -4.28
CA GLN A 96 -0.79 -20.97 -3.18
C GLN A 96 -1.51 -19.62 -3.22
N TRP A 97 -1.67 -19.04 -4.41
CA TRP A 97 -2.43 -17.80 -4.56
C TRP A 97 -3.90 -17.98 -4.18
N THR A 98 -4.51 -19.09 -4.58
CA THR A 98 -5.90 -19.41 -4.24
C THR A 98 -6.08 -19.56 -2.73
N LYS A 99 -5.18 -20.29 -2.06
CA LYS A 99 -5.17 -20.41 -0.58
C LYS A 99 -4.99 -19.05 0.10
N LEU A 100 -4.07 -18.21 -0.38
CA LEU A 100 -3.84 -16.87 0.19
C LEU A 100 -5.09 -15.98 0.08
N LYS A 101 -5.83 -16.04 -1.03
CA LYS A 101 -7.09 -15.32 -1.18
C LYS A 101 -8.16 -15.79 -0.19
N ALA A 102 -8.32 -17.11 -0.03
CA ALA A 102 -9.28 -17.68 0.92
C ALA A 102 -8.95 -17.24 2.36
N ALA A 103 -7.70 -17.38 2.78
CA ALA A 103 -7.24 -16.99 4.12
C ALA A 103 -7.38 -15.48 4.40
N ARG A 104 -7.37 -14.62 3.36
CA ARG A 104 -7.64 -13.19 3.51
C ARG A 104 -9.14 -12.90 3.63
N ALA A 105 -9.96 -13.59 2.85
CA ALA A 105 -11.42 -13.46 2.92
C ALA A 105 -11.95 -13.92 4.29
N GLU A 106 -11.44 -15.03 4.81
CA GLU A 106 -11.77 -15.54 6.15
C GLU A 106 -11.38 -14.55 7.25
N ARG A 107 -10.19 -13.94 7.18
CA ARG A 107 -9.77 -12.90 8.13
C ARG A 107 -10.64 -11.65 8.07
N MET A 108 -11.08 -11.24 6.89
CA MET A 108 -12.01 -10.11 6.73
C MET A 108 -13.39 -10.44 7.29
N ALA A 109 -13.87 -11.68 7.11
CA ALA A 109 -15.15 -12.14 7.66
C ALA A 109 -15.11 -12.34 9.19
N ALA A 110 -14.01 -12.86 9.72
CA ALA A 110 -13.78 -13.02 11.16
C ALA A 110 -13.56 -11.68 11.87
N GLY A 111 -13.13 -10.65 11.14
CA GLY A 111 -13.06 -9.25 11.59
C GLY A 111 -14.35 -8.45 11.33
N GLY A 112 -15.50 -9.10 11.15
CA GLY A 112 -16.80 -8.45 10.93
C GLY A 112 -17.17 -7.41 12.00
N PRO A 113 -18.02 -6.42 11.67
CA PRO A 113 -18.01 -5.07 12.24
C PRO A 113 -18.33 -5.09 13.74
N GLY A 114 -17.37 -4.62 14.56
CA GLY A 114 -17.53 -4.59 16.00
C GLY A 114 -16.73 -3.49 16.69
N HIS A 115 -17.15 -2.22 16.53
CA HIS A 115 -17.42 -1.26 17.61
C HIS A 115 -17.55 0.18 17.07
N GLY A 116 -18.77 0.55 16.72
CA GLY A 116 -19.27 1.91 16.71
C GLY A 116 -20.75 1.77 17.02
N GLY A 117 -21.09 1.75 18.31
CA GLY A 117 -22.45 1.48 18.78
C GLY A 117 -23.47 2.53 18.31
N PRO A 118 -24.76 2.31 18.58
CA PRO A 118 -25.77 3.33 18.34
C PRO A 118 -25.61 4.42 19.40
N GLU A 119 -25.05 5.57 19.04
CA GLU A 119 -25.45 6.80 19.73
C GLU A 119 -26.77 7.22 19.10
N GLY A 120 -27.84 7.02 19.88
CA GLY A 120 -29.18 7.49 19.59
C GLY A 120 -29.26 9.01 19.60
N PRO A 121 -30.47 9.54 19.33
CA PRO A 121 -30.67 10.94 19.01
C PRO A 121 -30.70 11.81 20.27
N GLU A 122 -30.18 13.04 20.16
CA GLU A 122 -30.82 14.31 20.54
C GLU A 122 -30.08 15.49 19.86
#